data_AF-A0A2H3CZL4-F1
#
_entry.id   AF-A0A2H3CZL4-F1
#
_cell.length_a   1.000
_cell.length_b   1.000
_cell.length_c   1.000
_cell.angle_alpha   90.00
_cell.angle_beta   90.00
_cell.angle_gamma   90.00
#
_symmetry.space_group_name_H-M   'P 1'
#
loop_
_entity.id
_entity.type
_entity.pdbx_description
1 polymer ?
#
loop_
_entity_poly.entity_id
_entity_poly.type
_entity_poly.pdbx_seq_one_letter_code
_entity_poly.pdbx_strand_id
1 'polypeptide(L)'
;VSTDTQWRFVWVRYVRVLNHIFSGRESELNTYDEFINDIFDHHQTWMHPQIITLNRSCCALIAASQGHVLFSDTQQFAQLKESHFVASGIAYVAPPTDSTPGGSKDGGHAKKQCREICWNWNANQCTANDCQYQHMCSNCKSNEHPSKSCPNQNNGKPV
;
A
#
# COMPACT_ATOMS: atom_id res chain seq x y z
N VAL A 1 -9.41 6.00 0.18
CA VAL A 1 -9.17 6.89 -0.98
C VAL A 1 -8.12 6.24 -1.84
N SER A 2 -8.51 5.79 -3.03
CA SER A 2 -7.66 5.03 -3.96
C SER A 2 -7.65 5.57 -5.40
N THR A 3 -8.55 6.50 -5.73
CA THR A 3 -8.62 7.18 -7.04
C THR A 3 -8.69 8.69 -6.86
N ASP A 4 -8.43 9.46 -7.92
CA ASP A 4 -8.56 10.92 -7.93
C ASP A 4 -9.99 11.36 -7.61
N THR A 5 -11.00 10.70 -8.19
CA THR A 5 -12.40 11.06 -7.99
C THR A 5 -12.82 10.84 -6.53
N GLN A 6 -12.37 9.73 -5.93
CA GLN A 6 -12.58 9.49 -4.50
C GLN A 6 -11.85 10.53 -3.65
N TRP A 7 -10.64 10.94 -4.05
CA TRP A 7 -9.88 11.95 -3.34
C TRP A 7 -10.62 13.30 -3.37
N ARG A 8 -11.01 13.79 -4.56
CA ARG A 8 -11.76 15.05 -4.74
C ARG A 8 -13.05 15.05 -3.90
N PHE A 9 -13.80 13.95 -3.94
CA PHE A 9 -15.04 13.83 -3.15
C PHE A 9 -14.81 13.89 -1.64
N VAL A 10 -13.78 13.19 -1.14
CA VAL A 10 -13.43 13.21 0.29
C VAL A 10 -12.88 14.57 0.69
N TRP A 11 -12.07 15.21 -0.16
CA TRP A 11 -11.50 16.52 0.09
C TRP A 11 -12.58 17.59 0.23
N VAL A 12 -13.56 17.65 -0.69
CA VAL A 12 -14.69 18.59 -0.59
C VAL A 12 -15.45 18.43 0.73
N ARG A 13 -15.68 17.20 1.20
CA ARG A 13 -16.33 16.95 2.49
C ARG A 13 -15.45 17.38 3.66
N TYR A 14 -14.15 17.10 3.59
CA TYR A 14 -13.18 17.50 4.59
C TYR A 14 -13.09 19.02 4.73
N VAL A 15 -12.98 19.75 3.62
CA VAL A 15 -12.93 21.23 3.61
C VAL A 15 -14.19 21.83 4.22
N ARG A 16 -15.38 21.30 3.89
CA ARG A 16 -16.64 21.78 4.49
C ARG A 16 -16.64 21.66 6.01
N VAL A 17 -16.18 20.52 6.54
CA VAL A 17 -16.10 20.30 7.99
C VAL A 17 -15.05 21.22 8.61
N LEU A 18 -13.88 21.35 8.00
CA LEU A 18 -12.83 22.23 8.52
C LEU A 18 -13.24 23.70 8.52
N ASN A 19 -13.85 24.20 7.45
CA ASN A 19 -14.31 25.59 7.38
C ASN A 19 -15.42 25.88 8.40
N HIS A 20 -16.20 24.86 8.77
CA HIS A 20 -17.20 24.99 9.84
C HIS A 20 -16.55 25.13 11.23
N ILE A 21 -15.47 24.38 11.48
CA ILE A 21 -14.76 24.41 12.77
C ILE A 21 -13.80 25.62 12.86
N PHE A 22 -13.15 25.96 11.75
CA PHE A 22 -12.11 26.98 11.65
C PHE A 22 -12.47 27.99 10.55
N SER A 23 -13.22 29.01 10.93
CA SER A 23 -13.55 30.13 10.04
C SER A 23 -12.26 30.88 9.66
N GLY A 24 -11.88 30.84 8.38
CA GLY A 24 -10.72 31.57 7.84
C GLY A 24 -9.63 30.70 7.21
N ARG A 25 -9.77 29.36 7.21
CA ARG A 25 -8.82 28.45 6.53
C ARG A 25 -9.18 28.14 5.07
N GLU A 26 -10.21 28.79 4.54
CA GLU A 26 -10.73 28.47 3.20
C GLU A 26 -9.70 28.72 2.10
N SER A 27 -9.02 29.86 2.11
CA SER A 27 -7.97 30.16 1.13
C SER A 27 -6.83 29.15 1.18
N GLU A 28 -6.39 28.78 2.39
CA GLU A 28 -5.35 27.78 2.64
C GLU A 28 -5.70 26.41 2.05
N LEU A 29 -6.94 25.97 2.28
CA LEU A 29 -7.44 24.68 1.80
C LEU A 29 -7.68 24.69 0.29
N ASN A 30 -8.12 25.81 -0.28
CA ASN A 30 -8.29 25.97 -1.73
C ASN A 30 -6.95 25.96 -2.46
N THR A 31 -5.91 26.65 -1.94
CA THR A 31 -4.56 26.58 -2.51
C THR A 31 -4.03 25.14 -2.55
N TYR A 32 -4.31 24.34 -1.52
CA TYR A 32 -3.91 22.94 -1.52
C TYR A 32 -4.74 22.05 -2.43
N ASP A 33 -6.04 22.32 -2.55
CA ASP A 33 -6.91 21.65 -3.52
C ASP A 33 -6.38 21.83 -4.93
N GLU A 34 -6.09 23.07 -5.32
CA GLU A 34 -5.48 23.41 -6.61
C GLU A 34 -4.15 22.67 -6.80
N PHE A 35 -3.26 22.70 -5.79
CA PHE A 35 -1.97 22.01 -5.84
C PHE A 35 -2.09 20.51 -6.10
N ILE A 36 -2.95 19.78 -5.39
CA ILE A 36 -3.09 18.32 -5.58
C ILE A 36 -3.84 18.01 -6.88
N ASN A 37 -4.88 18.77 -7.23
CA ASN A 37 -5.60 18.58 -8.49
C ASN A 37 -4.69 18.82 -9.69
N ASP A 38 -3.85 19.85 -9.68
CA ASP A 38 -2.85 20.08 -10.73
C ASP A 38 -1.92 18.86 -10.88
N ILE A 39 -1.50 18.23 -9.78
CA ILE A 39 -0.68 17.02 -9.86
C ILE A 39 -1.49 15.87 -10.50
N PHE A 40 -2.76 15.67 -10.14
CA PHE A 40 -3.60 14.67 -10.81
C PHE A 40 -3.75 14.96 -12.31
N ASP A 41 -4.02 16.21 -12.69
CA ASP A 41 -4.33 16.60 -14.07
C ASP A 41 -3.11 16.51 -14.99
N HIS A 42 -1.89 16.62 -14.45
CA HIS A 42 -0.64 16.54 -15.21
C HIS A 42 0.03 15.16 -15.24
N HIS A 43 -0.52 14.17 -14.53
CA HIS A 43 0.07 12.82 -14.46
C HIS A 43 -0.89 11.75 -14.97
N GLN A 44 -0.31 10.64 -15.45
CA GLN A 44 -1.10 9.53 -15.97
C GLN A 44 -1.81 8.79 -14.82
N THR A 45 -2.96 8.17 -15.12
CA THR A 45 -3.81 7.51 -14.11
C THR A 45 -3.10 6.43 -13.29
N TRP A 46 -2.11 5.74 -13.87
CA TRP A 46 -1.32 4.75 -13.13
C TRP A 46 -0.48 5.37 -12.00
N MET A 47 -0.22 6.68 -12.04
CA MET A 47 0.46 7.43 -10.99
C MET A 47 -0.48 7.92 -9.88
N HIS A 48 -1.81 7.85 -10.04
CA HIS A 48 -2.77 8.34 -9.03
C HIS A 48 -2.55 7.74 -7.63
N PRO A 49 -2.22 6.44 -7.46
CA PRO A 49 -1.87 5.89 -6.15
C PRO A 49 -0.65 6.57 -5.51
N GLN A 50 0.32 6.98 -6.32
CA GLN A 50 1.51 7.68 -5.87
C GLN A 50 1.18 9.11 -5.42
N ILE A 51 0.31 9.80 -6.15
CA ILE A 51 -0.19 11.14 -5.77
C ILE A 51 -0.95 11.09 -4.44
N ILE A 52 -1.77 10.05 -4.23
CA ILE A 52 -2.45 9.83 -2.94
C ILE A 52 -1.44 9.60 -1.81
N THR A 53 -0.33 8.91 -2.09
CA THR A 53 0.74 8.69 -1.11
C THR A 53 1.47 10.00 -0.79
N LEU A 54 1.78 10.81 -1.80
CA LEU A 54 2.30 12.17 -1.60
C LEU A 54 1.38 13.01 -0.72
N ASN A 55 0.07 13.04 -1.00
CA ASN A 55 -0.91 13.76 -0.18
C ASN A 55 -0.85 13.32 1.30
N ARG A 56 -0.70 12.01 1.57
CA ARG A 56 -0.54 11.50 2.95
C ARG A 56 0.74 12.03 3.59
N SER A 57 1.85 12.05 2.85
CA SER A 57 3.12 12.61 3.31
C SER A 57 3.01 14.11 3.63
N CYS A 58 2.31 14.89 2.79
CA CYS A 58 2.03 16.30 3.05
C CYS A 58 1.21 16.49 4.34
N CYS A 59 0.11 15.74 4.50
CA CYS A 59 -0.70 15.80 5.72
C CYS A 59 0.11 15.42 6.97
N ALA A 60 1.00 14.42 6.88
CA ALA A 60 1.87 14.02 7.97
C ALA A 60 2.88 15.13 8.32
N LEU A 61 3.46 15.80 7.32
CA LEU A 61 4.36 16.94 7.53
C LEU A 61 3.62 18.10 8.23
N ILE A 62 2.43 18.46 7.76
CA ILE A 62 1.59 19.50 8.37
C ILE A 62 1.31 19.17 9.84
N ALA A 63 0.88 17.93 10.13
CA ALA A 63 0.60 17.48 11.48
C ALA A 63 1.87 17.51 12.37
N ALA A 64 3.02 17.10 11.85
CA ALA A 64 4.29 17.10 12.57
C ALA A 64 4.85 18.52 12.81
N SER A 65 4.48 19.48 11.96
CA SER A 65 4.97 20.86 12.02
C SER A 65 4.37 21.70 13.15
N GLN A 66 3.38 21.17 13.90
CA GLN A 66 2.72 21.88 15.00
C GLN A 66 2.17 23.27 14.62
N GLY A 67 1.77 23.45 13.36
CA GLY A 67 1.22 24.71 12.83
C GLY A 67 2.25 25.63 12.16
N HIS A 68 3.52 25.22 12.05
CA HIS A 68 4.54 25.96 11.30
C HIS A 68 4.44 25.78 9.78
N VAL A 69 3.79 24.72 9.31
CA VAL A 69 3.52 24.47 7.89
C VAL A 69 2.01 24.38 7.68
N LEU A 70 1.51 25.18 6.75
CA LEU A 70 0.11 25.24 6.35
C LEU A 70 -0.12 24.51 5.03
N PHE A 71 -1.39 24.22 4.72
CA PHE A 71 -1.79 23.66 3.43
C PHE A 71 -1.42 24.58 2.25
N SER A 72 -1.38 25.90 2.47
CA SER A 72 -0.95 26.89 1.46
C SER A 72 0.55 26.88 1.17
N ASP A 73 1.38 26.27 2.02
CA ASP A 73 2.84 26.32 1.92
C ASP A 73 3.36 25.28 0.92
N THR A 74 2.84 25.29 -0.30
CA THR A 74 3.08 24.28 -1.34
C THR A 74 4.56 24.13 -1.71
N GLN A 75 5.35 25.19 -1.51
CA GLN A 75 6.81 25.16 -1.69
C GLN A 75 7.49 24.17 -0.73
N GLN A 76 6.97 23.99 0.49
CA GLN A 76 7.49 23.04 1.47
C GLN A 76 7.25 21.58 1.03
N PHE A 77 6.35 21.36 0.07
CA PHE A 77 6.07 20.03 -0.47
C PHE A 77 6.92 19.69 -1.69
N ALA A 78 7.78 20.60 -2.17
CA ALA A 78 8.63 20.38 -3.34
C ALA A 78 9.54 19.15 -3.16
N GLN A 79 10.21 19.03 -2.01
CA GLN A 79 11.08 17.90 -1.71
C GLN A 79 10.29 16.58 -1.59
N LEU A 80 9.08 16.63 -1.04
CA LEU A 80 8.20 15.46 -0.98
C LEU A 80 7.81 15.03 -2.39
N LYS A 81 7.34 15.96 -3.21
CA LYS A 81 7.00 15.73 -4.62
C LYS A 81 8.18 15.09 -5.37
N GLU A 82 9.38 15.64 -5.22
CA GLU A 82 10.60 15.09 -5.83
C GLU A 82 10.86 13.66 -5.37
N SER A 83 10.77 13.39 -4.06
CA SER A 83 10.98 12.05 -3.49
C SER A 83 10.00 10.99 -4.01
N HIS A 84 8.82 11.42 -4.47
CA HIS A 84 7.76 10.54 -4.97
C HIS A 84 7.81 10.33 -6.49
N PHE A 85 8.36 11.27 -7.26
CA PHE A 85 8.26 11.26 -8.74
C PHE A 85 9.59 11.20 -9.49
N VAL A 86 10.71 11.55 -8.86
CA VAL A 86 12.03 11.38 -9.48
C VAL A 86 12.48 9.94 -9.28
N ALA A 87 13.06 9.32 -10.31
CA ALA A 87 13.46 7.90 -10.27
C ALA A 87 14.49 7.55 -9.17
N SER A 88 15.28 8.53 -8.73
CA SER A 88 16.20 8.42 -7.58
C SER A 88 15.55 8.71 -6.23
N GLY A 89 14.26 9.08 -6.22
CA GLY A 89 13.49 9.42 -5.03
C GLY A 89 13.22 8.21 -4.16
N ILE A 90 13.34 8.38 -2.84
CA ILE A 90 13.20 7.30 -1.86
C ILE A 90 11.79 6.67 -1.89
N ALA A 91 10.77 7.44 -2.24
CA ALA A 91 9.40 6.98 -2.32
C ALA A 91 8.95 6.63 -3.74
N TYR A 92 9.83 6.73 -4.74
CA TYR A 92 9.49 6.50 -6.15
C TYR A 92 9.02 5.07 -6.41
N VAL A 93 7.97 4.94 -7.22
CA VAL A 93 7.44 3.65 -7.68
C VAL A 93 7.52 3.62 -9.19
N ALA A 94 8.24 2.64 -9.73
CA ALA A 94 8.41 2.47 -11.16
C ALA A 94 7.06 2.17 -11.87
N PRO A 95 6.91 2.58 -13.15
CA PRO A 95 5.74 2.25 -13.94
C PRO A 95 5.52 0.74 -14.02
N PRO A 96 4.26 0.28 -14.10
CA PRO A 96 3.98 -1.11 -14.45
C PRO A 96 4.52 -1.38 -15.87
N THR A 97 5.48 -2.30 -16.01
CA THR A 97 5.96 -2.76 -17.31
C THR A 97 4.99 -3.79 -17.89
N ASP A 98 4.61 -3.64 -19.17
CA ASP A 98 3.79 -4.59 -19.95
C ASP A 98 4.56 -5.89 -20.28
N SER A 99 5.11 -6.54 -19.27
CA SER A 99 5.69 -7.87 -19.39
C SER A 99 4.62 -8.89 -18.99
N THR A 100 4.25 -9.72 -19.96
CA THR A 100 3.42 -10.94 -19.93
C THR A 100 3.47 -11.79 -18.64
N PRO A 101 2.42 -12.60 -18.37
CA PRO A 101 1.97 -12.95 -17.03
C PRO A 101 2.93 -13.89 -16.30
N GLY A 102 3.51 -13.38 -15.22
CA GLY A 102 4.21 -14.16 -14.21
C GLY A 102 3.82 -13.67 -12.83
N GLY A 103 2.75 -14.25 -12.27
CA GLY A 103 2.37 -14.09 -10.87
C GLY A 103 1.32 -13.03 -10.62
N SER A 104 0.06 -13.46 -10.67
CA SER A 104 -1.13 -12.68 -10.35
C SER A 104 -0.98 -11.84 -9.07
N LYS A 105 -1.23 -10.53 -9.21
CA LYS A 105 -1.85 -9.75 -8.15
C LYS A 105 -3.33 -10.09 -8.17
N ASP A 106 -3.89 -10.47 -7.03
CA ASP A 106 -5.29 -10.14 -6.77
C ASP A 106 -5.42 -9.62 -5.35
N GLY A 107 -5.88 -8.38 -5.27
CA GLY A 107 -6.25 -7.70 -4.03
C GLY A 107 -7.62 -8.16 -3.59
N GLY A 108 -7.70 -9.36 -3.03
CA GLY A 108 -8.70 -9.69 -2.02
C GLY A 108 -8.10 -9.41 -0.65
N HIS A 109 -8.91 -9.11 0.36
CA HIS A 109 -8.51 -9.20 1.76
C HIS A 109 -8.15 -10.67 2.11
N ALA A 110 -7.07 -11.20 1.56
CA ALA A 110 -6.48 -12.44 2.02
C ALA A 110 -5.72 -12.07 3.30
N LYS A 111 -6.16 -12.65 4.43
CA LYS A 111 -5.36 -12.70 5.66
C LYS A 111 -3.92 -12.97 5.23
N LYS A 112 -2.97 -12.10 5.62
CA LYS A 112 -1.54 -12.30 5.34
C LYS A 112 -1.24 -13.76 5.71
N GLN A 113 -1.15 -14.63 4.70
CA GLN A 113 -0.71 -16.00 4.93
C GLN A 113 0.72 -15.83 5.45
N CYS A 114 0.94 -16.24 6.70
CA CYS A 114 2.26 -16.28 7.24
C CYS A 114 3.10 -17.12 6.28
N ARG A 115 4.29 -16.64 5.90
CA ARG A 115 5.21 -17.38 5.01
C ARG A 115 5.74 -18.68 5.63
N GLU A 116 5.31 -18.98 6.85
CA GLU A 116 5.67 -20.17 7.61
C GLU A 116 4.77 -21.36 7.24
N ILE A 117 5.39 -22.55 7.21
CA ILE A 117 4.74 -23.81 6.92
C ILE A 117 3.85 -24.23 8.10
N CYS A 118 2.64 -24.72 7.81
CA CYS A 118 1.75 -25.28 8.81
C CYS A 118 2.25 -26.66 9.29
N TRP A 119 2.81 -26.72 10.49
CA TRP A 119 3.26 -27.97 11.11
C TRP A 119 2.10 -28.91 11.43
N ASN A 120 0.94 -28.37 11.83
CA ASN A 120 -0.25 -29.18 12.13
C ASN A 120 -0.82 -29.85 10.87
N TRP A 121 -0.75 -29.18 9.72
CA TRP A 121 -1.12 -29.81 8.44
C TRP A 121 -0.16 -30.94 8.09
N ASN A 122 1.16 -30.71 8.22
CA ASN A 122 2.17 -31.75 8.04
C ASN A 122 2.00 -32.95 8.98
N ALA A 123 1.34 -32.76 10.13
CA ALA A 123 0.99 -33.80 11.08
C ALA A 123 -0.37 -34.49 10.84
N ASN A 124 -1.11 -34.13 9.78
CA ASN A 124 -2.50 -34.54 9.50
C ASN A 124 -3.52 -34.09 10.57
N GLN A 125 -3.28 -32.94 11.20
CA GLN A 125 -4.12 -32.40 12.29
C GLN A 125 -4.80 -31.07 11.94
N CYS A 126 -4.47 -30.46 10.79
CA CYS A 126 -5.12 -29.24 10.33
C CYS A 126 -6.18 -29.56 9.27
N THR A 127 -7.43 -29.20 9.55
CA THR A 127 -8.59 -29.33 8.65
C THR A 127 -9.11 -27.99 8.15
N ALA A 128 -8.44 -26.89 8.49
CA ALA A 128 -8.87 -25.55 8.12
C ALA A 128 -8.58 -25.29 6.64
N ASN A 129 -9.64 -25.05 5.86
CA ASN A 129 -9.52 -24.66 4.45
C ASN A 129 -8.93 -23.25 4.27
N ASP A 130 -9.07 -22.37 5.28
CA ASP A 130 -8.51 -21.02 5.32
C ASP A 130 -7.46 -20.92 6.44
N CYS A 131 -6.43 -21.77 6.35
CA CYS A 131 -5.33 -21.79 7.29
C CYS A 131 -4.43 -20.56 7.11
N GLN A 132 -4.09 -19.90 8.21
CA GLN A 132 -3.17 -18.74 8.21
C GLN A 132 -1.71 -19.10 7.86
N TYR A 133 -1.36 -20.39 7.92
CA TYR A 133 -0.04 -20.93 7.59
C TYR A 133 -0.10 -21.74 6.29
N GLN A 134 1.03 -21.88 5.59
CA GLN A 134 1.05 -22.56 4.30
C GLN A 134 0.93 -24.10 4.45
N HIS A 135 -0.07 -24.69 3.82
CA HIS A 135 -0.22 -26.14 3.66
C HIS A 135 0.76 -26.66 2.61
N MET A 136 2.03 -26.76 3.02
CA MET A 136 3.14 -27.24 2.20
C MET A 136 3.95 -28.29 2.96
N CYS A 137 4.39 -29.31 2.25
CA CYS A 137 5.20 -30.39 2.77
C CYS A 137 6.53 -29.81 3.28
N SER A 138 6.88 -30.08 4.54
CA SER A 138 8.15 -29.62 5.10
C SER A 138 9.36 -30.17 4.31
N ASN A 139 9.23 -31.37 3.76
CA ASN A 139 10.33 -32.15 3.16
C ASN A 139 10.57 -31.79 1.68
N CYS A 140 9.52 -31.70 0.86
CA CYS A 140 9.65 -31.50 -0.58
C CYS A 140 9.00 -30.20 -1.10
N LYS A 141 8.40 -29.39 -0.21
CA LYS A 141 7.70 -28.15 -0.51
C LYS A 141 6.48 -28.28 -1.45
N SER A 142 6.01 -29.50 -1.74
CA SER A 142 4.74 -29.73 -2.45
C SER A 142 3.53 -29.37 -1.58
N ASN A 143 2.45 -28.88 -2.18
CA ASN A 143 1.16 -28.61 -1.52
C ASN A 143 0.16 -29.77 -1.64
N GLU A 144 0.52 -30.87 -2.32
CA GLU A 144 -0.38 -31.99 -2.59
C GLU A 144 -0.50 -32.97 -1.42
N HIS A 145 0.51 -33.00 -0.53
CA HIS A 145 0.55 -33.95 0.57
C HIS A 145 1.28 -33.39 1.80
N PRO A 146 0.88 -33.82 3.01
CA PRO A 146 1.61 -33.52 4.24
C PRO A 146 2.91 -34.30 4.33
N SER A 147 3.88 -33.82 5.13
CA SER A 147 5.18 -34.47 5.35
C SER A 147 5.08 -35.96 5.72
N LYS A 148 4.08 -36.34 6.53
CA LYS A 148 3.80 -37.75 6.88
C LYS A 148 3.48 -38.66 5.69
N SER A 149 3.03 -38.09 4.58
CA SER A 149 2.68 -38.81 3.35
C SER A 149 3.66 -38.47 2.21
N CYS A 150 4.81 -37.88 2.52
CA CYS A 150 5.79 -37.47 1.52
C CYS A 150 6.53 -38.69 0.93
N PRO A 151 6.51 -38.88 -0.39
CA PRO A 151 7.26 -39.95 -1.05
C PRO A 151 8.79 -39.76 -0.94
N ASN A 152 9.24 -38.53 -0.71
CA ASN A 152 10.65 -38.18 -0.47
C ASN A 152 10.97 -38.11 1.04
N GLN A 153 10.36 -38.96 1.87
CA GLN A 153 10.76 -39.08 3.27
C GLN A 153 12.23 -39.50 3.33
N ASN A 154 13.10 -38.53 3.53
CA ASN A 154 14.51 -38.77 3.81
C ASN A 154 14.56 -39.40 5.20
N ASN A 155 14.58 -40.74 5.24
CA ASN A 155 14.80 -41.50 6.46
C ASN A 155 16.11 -41.02 7.08
N GLY A 156 16.01 -40.26 8.17
CA GLY A 156 17.17 -39.80 8.91
C GLY A 156 18.06 -40.98 9.29
N LYS A 157 19.24 -41.05 8.67
CA LYS A 157 20.43 -41.60 9.33
C LYS A 157 21.30 -40.41 9.74
N PRO A 158 21.64 -40.28 11.03
CA PRO A 158 22.54 -39.23 11.48
C PRO A 158 23.95 -39.52 10.97
N VAL A 159 24.66 -38.47 10.57
CA VAL A 159 26.13 -38.42 10.55
C VAL A 159 26.55 -37.71 11.82
#